data_AF-A0A530Y2Z6-F1
#
_entry.id   AF-A0A530Y2Z6-F1
#
_cell.length_a   1.000
_cell.length_b   1.000
_cell.length_c   1.000
_cell.angle_alpha   90.00
_cell.angle_beta   90.00
_cell.angle_gamma   90.00
#
_symmetry.space_group_name_H-M   'P 1'
#
loop_
_entity.id
_entity.type
_entity.pdbx_description
1 polymer ?
#
loop_
_entity_poly.entity_id
_entity_poly.type
_entity_poly.pdbx_seq_one_letter_code
_entity_poly.pdbx_strand_id
1 'polypeptide(L)'
;PYWSFSSWAKVNVKKAVNFIGSFQTMLTEEARRSHVDGVICGHIHHAAIENYEDVQYINTGDWVESCTAVVEHFDGQMEILHWAHVLPEAPVGGEVLVPIDIVAIKGRAVQAA
;
A
#
# COMPACT_ATOMS: atom_id res chain seq x y z
N PRO A 1 -20.66 -14.04 34.96
CA PRO A 1 -19.60 -13.86 33.95
C PRO A 1 -19.34 -12.37 33.70
N TYR A 2 -18.13 -11.88 34.02
CA TYR A 2 -17.72 -10.49 33.83
C TYR A 2 -17.24 -10.27 32.39
N TRP A 3 -17.81 -9.30 31.70
CA TRP A 3 -17.46 -8.93 30.33
C TRP A 3 -17.01 -7.47 30.31
N SER A 4 -15.80 -7.20 29.80
CA SER A 4 -15.31 -5.83 29.59
C SER A 4 -14.94 -5.61 28.13
N PHE A 5 -15.39 -4.49 27.58
CA PHE A 5 -15.06 -4.05 26.22
C PHE A 5 -13.55 -3.98 26.02
N SER A 6 -12.80 -3.49 27.02
CA SER A 6 -11.35 -3.39 26.96
C SER A 6 -10.64 -4.75 26.86
N SER A 7 -11.14 -5.79 27.57
CA SER A 7 -10.57 -7.15 27.45
C SER A 7 -10.88 -7.76 26.09
N TRP A 8 -12.09 -7.56 25.57
CA TRP A 8 -12.44 -7.97 24.20
C TRP A 8 -11.57 -7.23 23.16
N ALA A 9 -11.47 -5.90 23.24
CA ALA A 9 -10.66 -5.10 22.33
C ALA A 9 -9.19 -5.52 22.32
N LYS A 10 -8.58 -5.75 23.51
CA LYS A 10 -7.21 -6.26 23.62
C LYS A 10 -7.00 -7.59 22.88
N VAL A 11 -7.96 -8.51 22.95
CA VAL A 11 -7.87 -9.79 22.23
C VAL A 11 -7.98 -9.59 20.72
N ASN A 12 -8.88 -8.72 20.27
CA ASN A 12 -9.05 -8.44 18.84
C ASN A 12 -7.82 -7.73 18.24
N VAL A 13 -7.26 -6.74 18.95
CA VAL A 13 -6.02 -6.05 18.53
C VAL A 13 -4.87 -7.04 18.41
N LYS A 14 -4.68 -7.92 19.40
CA LYS A 14 -3.64 -8.97 19.33
C LYS A 14 -3.83 -9.89 18.13
N LYS A 15 -5.06 -10.28 17.82
CA LYS A 15 -5.35 -11.10 16.63
C LYS A 15 -5.01 -10.38 15.33
N ALA A 16 -5.37 -9.10 15.21
CA ALA A 16 -5.05 -8.29 14.04
C ALA A 16 -3.54 -8.14 13.84
N VAL A 17 -2.80 -7.81 14.91
CA VAL A 17 -1.33 -7.70 14.87
C VAL A 17 -0.67 -9.03 14.49
N ASN A 18 -1.11 -10.14 15.09
CA ASN A 18 -0.58 -11.45 14.75
C ASN A 18 -0.88 -11.83 13.28
N PHE A 19 -2.06 -11.46 12.78
CA PHE A 19 -2.41 -11.70 11.39
C PHE A 19 -1.51 -10.93 10.43
N ILE A 20 -1.29 -9.63 10.69
CA ILE A 20 -0.37 -8.78 9.91
C ILE A 20 1.03 -9.41 9.89
N GLY A 21 1.57 -9.76 11.06
CA GLY A 21 2.90 -10.40 11.14
C GLY A 21 2.97 -11.71 10.35
N SER A 22 1.98 -12.58 10.48
CA SER A 22 1.96 -13.85 9.72
C SER A 22 1.88 -13.66 8.21
N PHE A 23 1.17 -12.62 7.77
CA PHE A 23 1.05 -12.26 6.36
C PHE A 23 2.36 -11.73 5.80
N GLN A 24 3.04 -10.84 6.55
CA GLN A 24 4.36 -10.32 6.21
C GLN A 24 5.41 -11.44 6.13
N THR A 25 5.43 -12.38 7.08
CA THR A 25 6.34 -13.55 7.03
C THR A 25 6.09 -14.41 5.79
N MET A 26 4.83 -14.72 5.49
CA MET A 26 4.50 -15.55 4.32
C MET A 26 4.97 -14.90 3.01
N LEU A 27 4.72 -13.61 2.84
CA LEU A 27 5.08 -12.90 1.61
C LEU A 27 6.58 -12.72 1.45
N THR A 28 7.30 -12.47 2.54
CA THR A 28 8.77 -12.37 2.52
C THR A 28 9.42 -13.72 2.22
N GLU A 29 8.89 -14.83 2.75
CA GLU A 29 9.33 -16.17 2.36
C GLU A 29 9.06 -16.47 0.87
N GLU A 30 7.91 -16.07 0.34
CA GLU A 30 7.59 -16.27 -1.08
C GLU A 30 8.50 -15.44 -2.00
N ALA A 31 8.84 -14.21 -1.60
CA ALA A 31 9.81 -13.38 -2.32
C ALA A 31 11.19 -14.05 -2.38
N ARG A 32 11.67 -14.62 -1.26
CA ARG A 32 12.93 -15.38 -1.23
C ARG A 32 12.88 -16.60 -2.15
N ARG A 33 11.79 -17.35 -2.09
CA ARG A 33 11.58 -18.55 -2.93
C ARG A 33 11.53 -18.19 -4.43
N SER A 34 11.08 -16.98 -4.74
CA SER A 34 11.01 -16.45 -6.10
C SER A 34 12.31 -15.79 -6.56
N HIS A 35 13.33 -15.71 -5.69
CA HIS A 35 14.62 -15.07 -5.97
C HIS A 35 14.50 -13.61 -6.42
N VAL A 36 13.64 -12.84 -5.75
CA VAL A 36 13.46 -11.40 -5.98
C VAL A 36 13.88 -10.60 -4.76
N ASP A 37 14.23 -9.32 -4.97
CA ASP A 37 14.73 -8.42 -3.91
C ASP A 37 13.61 -7.88 -2.99
N GLY A 38 12.35 -8.05 -3.38
CA GLY A 38 11.22 -7.46 -2.65
C GLY A 38 9.85 -7.93 -3.13
N VAL A 39 8.83 -7.53 -2.39
CA VAL A 39 7.41 -7.80 -2.69
C VAL A 39 6.58 -6.54 -2.47
N ILE A 40 5.72 -6.24 -3.45
CA ILE A 40 4.69 -5.19 -3.35
C ILE A 40 3.33 -5.88 -3.24
N CYS A 41 2.59 -5.63 -2.17
CA CYS A 41 1.29 -6.25 -1.90
C CYS A 41 0.24 -5.24 -1.40
N GLY A 42 -0.97 -5.74 -1.15
CA GLY A 42 -2.09 -5.01 -0.56
C GLY A 42 -2.86 -5.89 0.42
N HIS A 43 -4.20 -5.87 0.34
CA HIS A 43 -5.13 -6.74 1.10
C HIS A 43 -5.36 -6.36 2.57
N ILE A 44 -4.32 -5.99 3.33
CA ILE A 44 -4.46 -5.68 4.76
C ILE A 44 -4.78 -4.19 5.05
N HIS A 45 -4.82 -3.35 4.01
CA HIS A 45 -5.16 -1.91 4.09
C HIS A 45 -4.27 -1.13 5.09
N HIS A 46 -3.02 -1.54 5.23
CA HIS A 46 -2.05 -0.91 6.14
C HIS A 46 -0.79 -0.52 5.37
N ALA A 47 -0.70 0.74 4.94
CA ALA A 47 0.43 1.19 4.13
C ALA A 47 1.76 1.08 4.90
N ALA A 48 2.74 0.37 4.35
CA ALA A 48 4.04 0.15 4.98
C ALA A 48 5.15 -0.09 3.94
N ILE A 49 6.35 0.46 4.20
CA ILE A 49 7.60 0.06 3.54
C ILE A 49 8.55 -0.39 4.65
N GLU A 50 8.91 -1.66 4.66
CA GLU A 50 9.73 -2.28 5.70
C GLU A 50 10.77 -3.21 5.06
N ASN A 51 11.94 -3.34 5.69
CA ASN A 51 12.97 -4.27 5.25
C ASN A 51 13.00 -5.49 6.17
N TYR A 52 12.82 -6.67 5.58
CA TYR A 52 12.88 -7.96 6.27
C TYR A 52 14.13 -8.71 5.80
N GLU A 53 15.23 -8.48 6.51
CA GLU A 53 16.55 -9.02 6.20
C GLU A 53 16.99 -8.65 4.77
N ASP A 54 16.88 -9.59 3.84
CA ASP A 54 17.24 -9.50 2.42
C ASP A 54 16.08 -9.12 1.50
N VAL A 55 14.86 -8.99 2.03
CA VAL A 55 13.65 -8.70 1.25
C VAL A 55 13.04 -7.36 1.64
N GLN A 56 12.80 -6.50 0.65
CA GLN A 56 12.01 -5.29 0.84
C GLN A 56 10.51 -5.62 0.76
N TYR A 57 9.78 -5.35 1.85
CA TYR A 57 8.34 -5.51 1.93
C TYR A 57 7.64 -4.16 1.75
N ILE A 58 6.72 -4.11 0.80
CA ILE A 58 5.93 -2.91 0.51
C ILE A 58 4.46 -3.30 0.49
N ASN A 59 3.67 -2.68 1.36
CA ASN A 59 2.24 -2.86 1.37
C ASN A 59 1.54 -1.54 1.05
N THR A 60 0.60 -1.58 0.10
CA THR A 60 -0.30 -0.46 -0.16
C THR A 60 -1.37 -0.40 0.93
N GLY A 61 -1.78 0.81 1.30
CA GLY A 61 -3.02 0.99 2.02
C GLY A 61 -4.21 0.83 1.08
N ASP A 62 -5.19 1.69 1.26
CA ASP A 62 -6.48 1.65 0.59
C ASP A 62 -6.90 3.05 0.17
N TRP A 63 -8.00 3.15 -0.57
CA TRP A 63 -8.50 4.40 -1.15
C TRP A 63 -9.74 4.94 -0.43
N VAL A 64 -10.10 4.33 0.69
CA VAL A 64 -11.30 4.66 1.47
C VAL A 64 -10.91 5.35 2.77
N GLU A 65 -9.97 4.77 3.52
CA GLU A 65 -9.53 5.23 4.83
C GLU A 65 -8.15 5.90 4.75
N SER A 66 -7.14 5.21 4.22
CA SER A 66 -5.75 5.72 4.23
C SER A 66 -5.40 6.61 3.03
N CYS A 67 -6.10 6.45 1.90
CA CYS A 67 -5.86 7.15 0.64
C CYS A 67 -4.37 7.22 0.27
N THR A 68 -3.72 6.07 0.23
CA THR A 68 -2.28 5.97 -0.04
C THR A 68 -1.98 5.43 -1.43
N ALA A 69 -0.82 5.83 -1.97
CA ALA A 69 -0.25 5.30 -3.20
C ALA A 69 1.24 4.99 -2.97
N VAL A 70 1.71 3.89 -3.53
CA VAL A 70 3.15 3.58 -3.59
C VAL A 70 3.68 4.09 -4.91
N VAL A 71 4.80 4.81 -4.86
CA VAL A 71 5.52 5.31 -6.05
C VAL A 71 6.97 4.85 -6.02
N GLU A 72 7.51 4.60 -7.20
CA GLU A 72 8.94 4.38 -7.44
C GLU A 72 9.50 5.61 -8.14
N HIS A 73 10.55 6.19 -7.58
CA HIS A 73 11.28 7.32 -8.16
C HIS A 73 12.26 6.81 -9.22
N PHE A 74 12.71 7.70 -10.12
CA PHE A 74 13.66 7.34 -11.19
C PHE A 74 15.03 6.85 -10.69
N ASP A 75 15.37 7.12 -9.44
CA ASP A 75 16.57 6.62 -8.77
C ASP A 75 16.35 5.28 -8.05
N GLY A 76 15.15 4.68 -8.17
CA GLY A 76 14.76 3.42 -7.55
C GLY A 76 14.27 3.55 -6.11
N GLN A 77 14.12 4.77 -5.56
CA GLN A 77 13.55 4.94 -4.23
C GLN A 77 12.05 4.67 -4.23
N MET A 78 11.59 3.88 -3.25
CA MET A 78 10.17 3.61 -3.03
C MET A 78 9.61 4.56 -1.97
N GLU A 79 8.46 5.17 -2.23
CA GLU A 79 7.78 6.10 -1.32
C GLU A 79 6.28 5.78 -1.21
N ILE A 80 5.71 5.97 -0.02
CA ILE A 80 4.26 6.01 0.18
C ILE A 80 3.79 7.46 0.20
N LEU A 81 2.97 7.81 -0.80
CA LEU A 81 2.25 9.06 -0.85
C LEU A 81 0.92 8.95 -0.12
N HIS A 82 0.57 9.99 0.63
CA HIS A 82 -0.75 10.16 1.23
C HIS A 82 -1.52 11.22 0.46
N TRP A 83 -2.61 10.85 -0.23
CA TRP A 83 -3.34 11.75 -1.13
C TRP A 83 -3.79 13.07 -0.46
N ALA A 84 -4.21 13.02 0.80
CA ALA A 84 -4.59 14.22 1.56
C ALA A 84 -3.44 15.25 1.69
N HIS A 85 -2.19 14.80 1.58
CA HIS A 85 -0.98 15.63 1.64
C HIS A 85 -0.41 15.96 0.25
N VAL A 86 -0.91 15.32 -0.81
CA VAL A 86 -0.49 15.53 -2.21
C VAL A 86 -1.29 16.65 -2.88
N LEU A 87 -2.38 17.13 -2.27
CA LEU A 87 -3.04 18.34 -2.74
C LEU A 87 -2.06 19.52 -2.63
N PRO A 88 -1.62 20.12 -3.75
CA PRO A 88 -0.94 21.40 -3.69
C PRO A 88 -1.91 22.40 -3.06
N GLU A 89 -1.41 23.44 -2.35
CA GLU A 89 -2.14 24.70 -2.40
C GLU A 89 -2.39 24.99 -3.87
N ALA A 90 -3.67 25.05 -4.26
CA ALA A 90 -4.05 25.08 -5.67
C ALA A 90 -3.18 26.10 -6.42
N PRO A 91 -2.42 25.69 -7.45
CA PRO A 91 -1.64 26.65 -8.19
C PRO A 91 -2.63 27.66 -8.77
N VAL A 92 -2.42 28.95 -8.46
CA VAL A 92 -3.16 30.03 -9.09
C VAL A 92 -2.82 30.00 -10.59
N GLY A 93 -3.59 29.24 -11.37
CA GLY A 93 -3.51 29.18 -12.84
C GLY A 93 -2.87 27.93 -13.48
N GLY A 94 -2.76 26.78 -12.81
CA GLY A 94 -2.28 25.52 -13.43
C GLY A 94 -3.40 24.60 -13.90
N GLU A 95 -3.23 23.93 -15.05
CA GLU A 95 -4.22 23.01 -15.65
C GLU A 95 -4.77 22.00 -14.63
N VAL A 96 -6.10 21.90 -14.59
CA VAL A 96 -6.83 21.02 -13.68
C VAL A 96 -6.57 19.57 -14.09
N LEU A 97 -5.96 18.79 -13.19
CA LEU A 97 -5.91 17.34 -13.34
C LEU A 97 -7.33 16.79 -13.29
N VAL A 98 -7.82 16.28 -14.41
CA VAL A 98 -9.13 15.63 -14.51
C VAL A 98 -8.98 14.12 -14.29
N PRO A 99 -9.88 13.49 -13.51
CA PRO A 99 -9.90 12.05 -13.35
C PRO A 99 -10.00 11.37 -14.72
N ILE A 100 -9.09 10.43 -14.99
CA ILE A 100 -9.14 9.64 -16.21
C ILE A 100 -10.22 8.58 -16.06
N ASP A 101 -11.16 8.54 -17.00
CA ASP A 101 -12.13 7.45 -17.10
C ASP A 101 -11.42 6.18 -17.60
N ILE A 102 -11.13 5.28 -16.66
CA ILE A 102 -10.47 3.99 -16.92
C ILE A 102 -11.30 3.10 -17.86
N VAL A 103 -12.63 3.27 -17.88
CA VAL A 103 -13.51 2.51 -18.80
C VAL A 103 -13.30 2.99 -20.24
N ALA A 104 -13.04 4.28 -20.45
CA ALA A 104 -12.77 4.87 -21.76
C ALA A 104 -11.38 4.50 -22.33
N ILE A 105 -10.41 4.09 -21.50
CA ILE A 105 -9.06 3.71 -21.94
C ILE A 105 -9.02 2.36 -22.67
N LYS A 106 -10.00 1.46 -22.46
CA LYS A 106 -10.01 0.08 -23.00
C LYS A 106 -9.96 -0.04 -24.54
N GLY A 107 -9.93 1.06 -25.30
CA GLY A 107 -9.84 1.09 -26.76
C GLY A 107 -8.51 1.51 -27.37
N ARG A 108 -7.49 1.94 -26.60
CA ARG A 108 -6.17 2.28 -27.16
C ARG A 108 -5.16 1.19 -26.84
N ALA A 109 -4.97 0.29 -27.80
CA ALA A 109 -3.87 -0.66 -27.79
C ALA A 109 -2.54 0.08 -27.59
N VAL A 110 -1.76 -0.38 -26.63
CA VAL A 110 -0.38 0.03 -26.41
C VAL A 110 0.41 -0.33 -27.67
N GLN A 111 0.85 0.67 -28.42
CA GLN A 111 1.90 0.47 -29.40
C GLN A 111 3.22 0.60 -28.65
N ALA A 112 3.78 -0.55 -28.29
CA ALA A 112 5.12 -0.66 -27.72
C ALA A 112 6.15 -0.11 -28.73
N ALA A 113 7.06 0.72 -28.24
CA ALA A 113 8.32 1.09 -28.89
C ALA A 113 9.45 0.77 -27.92
#